data_AF-A0A356GHN8-F1
#
_entry.id   AF-A0A356GHN8-F1
#
_cell.length_a   1.000
_cell.length_b   1.000
_cell.length_c   1.000
_cell.angle_alpha   90.00
_cell.angle_beta   90.00
_cell.angle_gamma   90.00
#
_symmetry.space_group_name_H-M   'P 1'
#
loop_
_entity.id
_entity.type
_entity.pdbx_description
1 polymer ?
#
loop_
_entity_poly.entity_id
_entity_poly.type
_entity_poly.pdbx_seq_one_letter_code
_entity_poly.pdbx_strand_id
1 'polypeptide(L)'
;MLFMKPSINGFFQFFYRYKKLLKLIEKQITMSSAVKSVIGALFLSVFVLGLPVLVIVNMFIIAKLTLFLAILLVLIVMVWPYLYYAFYYTLLKNYHEKLNEINTKIPYMVESTIISVVLMVIGIIVLSVIF
;
A
#
# COMPACT_ATOMS: atom_id res chain seq x y z
N MET A 1 -33.87 -25.97 7.55
CA MET A 1 -33.78 -24.68 6.83
C MET A 1 -33.29 -23.64 7.85
N LEU A 2 -31.99 -23.41 7.95
CA LEU A 2 -31.40 -22.51 8.94
C LEU A 2 -30.53 -21.49 8.21
N PHE A 3 -30.95 -20.23 8.33
CA PHE A 3 -30.38 -19.04 7.72
C PHE A 3 -28.87 -18.92 8.00
N MET A 4 -28.05 -19.18 6.97
CA MET A 4 -26.65 -18.79 6.97
C MET A 4 -26.59 -17.28 6.78
N LYS A 5 -26.13 -16.53 7.80
CA LYS A 5 -25.86 -15.09 7.69
C LYS A 5 -24.90 -14.84 6.52
N PRO A 6 -25.33 -14.19 5.42
CA PRO A 6 -24.54 -14.11 4.20
C PRO A 6 -23.27 -13.24 4.33
N SER A 7 -23.19 -12.36 5.34
CA SER A 7 -22.07 -11.42 5.51
C SER A 7 -20.78 -12.05 6.02
N ILE A 8 -20.86 -13.00 6.96
CA ILE A 8 -19.68 -13.65 7.56
C ILE A 8 -18.96 -14.52 6.51
N ASN A 9 -19.72 -15.28 5.72
CA ASN A 9 -19.17 -16.12 4.66
C ASN A 9 -18.44 -15.32 3.58
N GLY A 10 -18.90 -14.11 3.25
CA GLY A 10 -18.26 -13.26 2.25
C GLY A 10 -16.83 -12.84 2.62
N PHE A 11 -16.63 -12.42 3.87
CA PHE A 11 -15.30 -12.01 4.36
C PHE A 11 -14.32 -13.19 4.40
N PHE A 12 -14.75 -14.34 4.95
CA PHE A 12 -13.92 -15.55 4.97
C PHE A 12 -13.55 -16.03 3.55
N GLN A 13 -14.51 -16.01 2.62
CA GLN A 13 -14.23 -16.37 1.23
C GLN A 13 -13.28 -15.40 0.56
N PHE A 14 -13.40 -14.09 0.83
CA PHE A 14 -12.48 -13.09 0.31
C PHE A 14 -11.04 -13.31 0.82
N PHE A 15 -10.89 -13.53 2.13
CA PHE A 15 -9.57 -13.78 2.71
C PHE A 15 -8.94 -15.09 2.23
N TYR A 16 -9.76 -16.12 2.02
CA TYR A 16 -9.30 -17.36 1.39
C TYR A 16 -8.82 -17.14 -0.05
N ARG A 17 -9.55 -16.36 -0.85
CA ARG A 17 -9.14 -15.99 -2.23
C ARG A 17 -7.83 -15.22 -2.22
N TYR A 18 -7.67 -14.24 -1.33
CA TYR A 18 -6.43 -13.50 -1.14
C TYR A 18 -5.25 -14.43 -0.85
N LYS A 19 -5.36 -15.32 0.15
CA LYS A 19 -4.32 -16.29 0.48
C LYS A 19 -3.99 -17.23 -0.68
N LYS A 20 -5.00 -17.68 -1.42
CA LYS A 20 -4.80 -18.54 -2.59
C LYS A 20 -4.01 -17.82 -3.69
N LEU A 21 -4.34 -16.55 -3.96
CA LEU A 21 -3.64 -15.74 -4.96
C LEU A 21 -2.17 -15.50 -4.56
N LEU A 22 -1.91 -15.17 -3.28
CA LEU A 22 -0.54 -15.03 -2.77
C LEU A 22 0.28 -16.29 -2.98
N LYS A 23 -0.27 -17.46 -2.62
CA LYS A 23 0.42 -18.74 -2.79
C LYS A 23 0.71 -19.05 -4.27
N LEU A 24 -0.13 -18.59 -5.20
CA LEU A 24 0.13 -18.75 -6.64
C LEU A 24 1.25 -17.82 -7.11
N ILE A 25 1.32 -16.59 -6.59
CA ILE A 25 2.39 -15.64 -6.88
C ILE A 25 3.72 -16.16 -6.34
N GLU A 26 3.76 -16.58 -5.07
CA GLU A 26 4.93 -17.15 -4.40
C GLU A 26 5.54 -18.34 -5.15
N LYS A 27 4.68 -19.19 -5.75
CA LYS A 27 5.14 -20.34 -6.54
C LYS A 27 5.88 -19.96 -7.83
N GLN A 28 5.64 -18.77 -8.37
CA GLN A 28 6.23 -18.33 -9.62
C GLN A 28 7.43 -17.42 -9.43
N ILE A 29 7.51 -16.71 -8.30
CA ILE A 29 8.58 -15.76 -8.05
C ILE A 29 9.82 -16.42 -7.43
N THR A 30 10.97 -15.85 -7.76
CA THR A 30 12.24 -16.15 -7.08
C THR A 30 12.57 -15.06 -6.07
N MET A 31 13.30 -15.40 -5.00
CA MET A 31 13.71 -14.43 -3.97
C MET A 31 14.45 -13.23 -4.58
N SER A 32 15.31 -13.45 -5.59
CA SER A 32 16.02 -12.36 -6.28
C SER A 32 15.07 -11.40 -6.98
N SER A 33 14.07 -11.91 -7.71
CA SER A 33 13.08 -11.06 -8.39
C SER A 33 12.19 -10.30 -7.41
N ALA A 34 11.84 -10.92 -6.28
CA ALA A 34 11.08 -10.27 -5.22
C ALA A 34 11.86 -9.10 -4.61
N VAL A 35 13.13 -9.31 -4.26
CA VAL A 35 14.01 -8.25 -3.71
C VAL A 35 14.20 -7.11 -4.70
N LYS A 36 14.46 -7.40 -5.99
CA LYS A 36 14.57 -6.36 -7.03
C LYS A 36 13.28 -5.55 -7.16
N SER A 37 12.13 -6.22 -7.13
CA SER A 37 10.82 -5.56 -7.21
C SER A 37 10.54 -4.70 -5.98
N VAL A 38 10.91 -5.16 -4.78
CA VAL A 38 10.79 -4.37 -3.54
C VAL A 38 11.63 -3.10 -3.62
N ILE A 39 12.92 -3.22 -3.97
CA ILE A 39 13.84 -2.08 -4.06
C ILE A 39 13.39 -1.11 -5.14
N GLY A 40 13.04 -1.63 -6.33
CA GLY A 40 12.55 -0.81 -7.44
C GLY A 40 11.25 -0.07 -7.09
N ALA A 41 10.29 -0.76 -6.45
CA ALA A 41 9.04 -0.14 -6.03
C ALA A 41 9.23 0.92 -4.94
N LEU A 42 10.12 0.68 -3.97
CA LEU A 42 10.50 1.68 -2.97
C LEU A 42 11.09 2.92 -3.64
N PHE A 43 12.07 2.73 -4.52
CA PHE A 43 12.72 3.84 -5.22
C PHE A 43 11.71 4.66 -6.05
N LEU A 44 10.88 3.99 -6.86
CA LEU A 44 9.88 4.66 -7.70
C LEU A 44 8.82 5.40 -6.85
N SER A 45 8.32 4.76 -5.80
CA SER A 45 7.29 5.37 -4.95
C SER A 45 7.81 6.57 -4.17
N VAL A 46 9.05 6.50 -3.65
CA VAL A 46 9.72 7.62 -2.99
C VAL A 46 10.04 8.72 -4.00
N PHE A 47 10.45 8.40 -5.22
CA PHE A 47 10.71 9.42 -6.24
C PHE A 47 9.44 10.21 -6.59
N VAL A 48 8.32 9.52 -6.78
CA VAL A 48 7.04 10.14 -7.12
C VAL A 48 6.46 10.96 -5.96
N LEU A 49 6.49 10.46 -4.72
CA LEU A 49 5.95 11.18 -3.56
C LEU A 49 6.95 12.14 -2.91
N GLY A 50 8.24 11.99 -3.18
CA GLY A 50 9.29 12.86 -2.65
C GLY A 50 9.09 14.30 -3.11
N LEU A 51 8.71 14.52 -4.37
CA LEU A 51 8.44 15.86 -4.90
C LEU A 51 7.33 16.59 -4.13
N PRO A 52 6.09 16.07 -3.98
CA PRO A 52 5.05 16.75 -3.22
C PRO A 52 5.39 16.88 -1.74
N VAL A 53 6.09 15.90 -1.14
CA VAL A 53 6.56 15.99 0.26
C VAL A 53 7.51 17.17 0.44
N LEU A 54 8.49 17.35 -0.44
CA LEU A 54 9.44 18.48 -0.38
C LEU A 54 8.73 19.83 -0.50
N VAL A 55 7.71 19.94 -1.35
CA VAL A 55 6.90 21.17 -1.47
C VAL A 55 6.20 21.48 -0.16
N ILE A 56 5.57 20.49 0.48
CA ILE A 56 4.85 20.70 1.75
C ILE A 56 5.82 21.06 2.88
N VAL A 57 6.96 20.37 2.97
CA VAL A 57 7.99 20.68 3.98
C VAL A 57 8.53 22.10 3.80
N ASN A 58 8.72 22.56 2.56
CA ASN A 58 9.10 23.96 2.32
C ASN A 58 7.99 24.95 2.73
N MET A 59 6.72 24.60 2.49
CA MET A 59 5.59 25.43 2.93
C MET A 59 5.46 25.51 4.46
N PHE A 60 5.85 24.47 5.20
CA PHE A 60 5.88 24.47 6.67
C PHE A 60 6.73 25.60 7.26
N ILE A 61 7.81 25.97 6.56
CA ILE A 61 8.74 27.01 7.01
C ILE A 61 8.12 28.41 6.84
N ILE A 62 7.26 28.57 5.83
CA ILE A 62 6.78 29.88 5.36
C ILE A 62 5.39 30.19 5.93
N ALA A 63 4.54 29.18 6.10
CA ALA A 63 3.13 29.34 6.43
C ALA A 63 2.83 29.09 7.91
N LYS A 64 1.97 29.92 8.51
CA LYS A 64 1.43 29.72 9.88
C LYS A 64 0.37 28.61 9.97
N LEU A 65 0.12 27.88 8.86
CA LEU A 65 -0.90 26.81 8.74
C LEU A 65 -0.32 25.42 9.05
N THR A 66 0.47 25.30 10.11
CA THR A 66 1.25 24.10 10.44
C THR A 66 0.38 22.86 10.63
N LEU A 67 -0.78 22.98 11.30
CA LEU A 67 -1.71 21.85 11.49
C LEU A 67 -2.28 21.32 10.17
N PHE A 68 -2.71 22.21 9.26
CA PHE A 68 -3.27 21.81 7.98
C PHE A 68 -2.23 21.09 7.10
N LEU A 69 -1.01 21.62 7.04
CA LEU A 69 0.09 20.99 6.31
C LEU A 69 0.48 19.64 6.92
N ALA A 70 0.36 19.48 8.24
CA ALA A 70 0.64 18.21 8.92
C ALA A 70 -0.38 17.13 8.55
N ILE A 71 -1.67 17.48 8.54
CA ILE A 71 -2.74 16.58 8.08
C ILE A 71 -2.51 16.17 6.62
N LEU A 72 -2.16 17.13 5.76
CA LEU A 72 -1.86 16.86 4.35
C LEU A 72 -0.68 15.89 4.19
N LEU A 73 0.38 16.05 4.99
CA LEU A 73 1.51 15.12 5.03
C LEU A 73 1.08 13.70 5.43
N VAL A 74 0.25 13.57 6.47
CA VAL A 74 -0.29 12.27 6.89
C VAL A 74 -1.10 11.62 5.77
N LEU A 75 -1.94 12.37 5.07
CA LEU A 75 -2.70 11.85 3.92
C LEU A 75 -1.79 11.35 2.80
N ILE A 76 -0.70 12.06 2.48
CA ILE A 76 0.27 11.60 1.47
C ILE A 76 0.95 10.31 1.92
N VAL A 77 1.34 10.22 3.19
CA VAL A 77 1.94 9.00 3.77
C VAL A 77 0.94 7.84 3.72
N MET A 78 -0.35 8.08 3.94
CA MET A 78 -1.41 7.06 3.82
C MET A 78 -1.62 6.57 2.38
N VAL A 79 -1.37 7.41 1.38
CA VAL A 79 -1.43 7.05 -0.05
C VAL A 79 -0.18 6.28 -0.50
N TRP A 80 0.96 6.45 0.18
CA TRP A 80 2.22 5.82 -0.21
C TRP A 80 2.17 4.29 -0.37
N PRO A 81 1.53 3.50 0.52
CA PRO A 81 1.40 2.06 0.33
C PRO A 81 0.69 1.68 -0.98
N TYR A 82 -0.33 2.43 -1.39
CA TYR A 82 -1.04 2.19 -2.66
C TYR A 82 -0.14 2.42 -3.86
N LEU A 83 0.77 3.38 -3.78
CA LEU A 83 1.73 3.63 -4.85
C LEU A 83 2.84 2.58 -4.85
N TYR A 84 3.38 2.27 -3.67
CA TYR A 84 4.39 1.24 -3.47
C TYR A 84 3.93 -0.12 -4.00
N TYR A 85 2.77 -0.62 -3.55
CA TYR A 85 2.29 -1.93 -3.99
C TYR A 85 1.89 -1.93 -5.47
N ALA A 86 1.46 -0.79 -6.03
CA ALA A 86 1.18 -0.71 -7.47
C ALA A 86 2.45 -0.93 -8.30
N PHE A 87 3.55 -0.27 -7.92
CA PHE A 87 4.85 -0.49 -8.59
C PHE A 87 5.41 -1.88 -8.31
N TYR A 88 5.27 -2.39 -7.08
CA TYR A 88 5.73 -3.73 -6.71
C TYR A 88 5.10 -4.81 -7.60
N TYR A 89 3.77 -4.85 -7.71
CA TYR A 89 3.09 -5.86 -8.52
C TYR A 89 3.31 -5.67 -10.03
N THR A 90 3.51 -4.42 -10.49
CA THR A 90 3.87 -4.13 -11.89
C THR A 90 5.26 -4.67 -12.21
N LEU A 91 6.24 -4.41 -11.35
CA LEU A 91 7.60 -4.93 -11.52
C LEU A 91 7.63 -6.46 -11.44
N LEU A 92 6.89 -7.06 -10.52
CA LEU A 92 6.80 -8.51 -10.39
C LEU A 92 6.32 -9.16 -11.71
N LYS A 93 5.28 -8.58 -12.32
CA LYS A 93 4.73 -9.02 -13.61
C LYS A 93 5.72 -8.84 -14.77
N ASN A 94 6.50 -7.77 -14.75
CA ASN A 94 7.55 -7.55 -15.74
C ASN A 94 8.68 -8.58 -15.66
N TYR A 95 8.95 -9.11 -14.46
CA TYR A 95 9.96 -10.17 -14.28
C TYR A 95 9.43 -11.58 -14.58
N HIS A 96 8.11 -11.80 -14.47
CA HIS A 96 7.48 -13.09 -14.68
C HIS A 96 6.15 -12.95 -15.43
N GLU A 97 6.18 -13.18 -16.74
CA GLU A 97 4.98 -13.04 -17.60
C GLU A 97 3.81 -13.92 -17.17
N LYS A 98 4.09 -15.09 -16.56
CA LYS A 98 3.08 -16.02 -16.02
C LYS A 98 2.22 -15.40 -14.91
N LEU A 99 2.69 -14.33 -14.27
CA LEU A 99 1.91 -13.59 -13.27
C LEU A 99 0.83 -12.69 -13.90
N ASN A 100 0.88 -12.43 -15.22
CA ASN A 100 -0.15 -11.65 -15.92
C ASN A 100 -1.52 -12.35 -15.90
N GLU A 101 -1.53 -13.68 -15.84
CA GLU A 101 -2.74 -14.49 -15.72
C GLU A 101 -3.34 -14.48 -14.30
N ILE A 102 -2.57 -14.02 -13.31
CA ILE A 102 -2.98 -13.97 -11.91
C ILE A 102 -3.55 -12.59 -11.58
N ASN A 103 -4.69 -12.58 -10.90
CA ASN A 103 -5.30 -11.34 -10.40
C ASN A 103 -4.50 -10.78 -9.21
N THR A 104 -3.52 -9.93 -9.49
CA THR A 104 -2.73 -9.21 -8.49
C THR A 104 -3.47 -8.01 -7.86
N LYS A 105 -4.63 -7.61 -8.39
CA LYS A 105 -5.40 -6.47 -7.87
C LYS A 105 -5.93 -6.72 -6.46
N ILE A 106 -6.30 -7.97 -6.15
CA ILE A 106 -6.78 -8.34 -4.80
C ILE A 106 -5.63 -8.25 -3.78
N PRO A 107 -4.49 -8.95 -3.96
CA PRO A 107 -3.32 -8.78 -3.09
C PRO A 107 -2.88 -7.32 -2.94
N TYR A 108 -2.79 -6.59 -4.06
CA TYR A 108 -2.51 -5.16 -4.09
C TYR A 108 -3.39 -4.35 -3.14
N MET A 109 -4.72 -4.47 -3.25
CA MET A 109 -5.66 -3.70 -2.43
C MET A 109 -5.58 -4.10 -0.96
N VAL A 110 -5.47 -5.39 -0.66
CA VAL A 110 -5.44 -5.89 0.72
C VAL A 110 -4.18 -5.41 1.43
N GLU A 111 -3.01 -5.62 0.83
CA GLU A 111 -1.73 -5.26 1.45
C GLU A 111 -1.57 -3.75 1.61
N SER A 112 -1.92 -2.97 0.57
CA SER A 112 -1.89 -1.51 0.67
C SER A 112 -2.84 -0.96 1.73
N THR A 113 -4.06 -1.50 1.83
CA THR A 113 -5.03 -1.08 2.86
C THR A 113 -4.52 -1.39 4.26
N ILE A 114 -3.98 -2.60 4.49
CA ILE A 114 -3.46 -2.98 5.81
C ILE A 114 -2.35 -2.01 6.25
N ILE A 115 -1.36 -1.76 5.38
CA ILE A 115 -0.27 -0.84 5.71
C ILE A 115 -0.77 0.60 5.84
N SER A 116 -1.70 1.04 5.00
CA SER A 116 -2.28 2.39 5.09
C SER A 116 -3.03 2.62 6.41
N VAL A 117 -3.78 1.62 6.90
CA VAL A 117 -4.44 1.68 8.21
C VAL A 117 -3.42 1.77 9.35
N VAL A 118 -2.33 1.02 9.28
CA VAL A 118 -1.24 1.12 10.28
C VAL A 118 -0.63 2.53 10.26
N LEU A 119 -0.33 3.07 9.08
CA LEU A 119 0.20 4.42 8.93
C LEU A 119 -0.78 5.50 9.38
N MET A 120 -2.09 5.30 9.19
CA MET A 120 -3.14 6.19 9.69
C MET A 120 -3.11 6.28 11.21
N VAL A 121 -3.05 5.14 11.91
CA VAL A 121 -2.98 5.10 13.38
C VAL A 121 -1.72 5.83 13.86
N ILE A 122 -0.57 5.56 13.24
CA ILE A 122 0.69 6.26 13.56
C ILE A 122 0.55 7.77 13.31
N GLY A 123 -0.02 8.17 12.17
CA GLY A 123 -0.22 9.58 11.82
C GLY A 123 -1.11 10.32 12.81
N ILE A 124 -2.21 9.70 13.26
CA ILE A 124 -3.10 10.27 14.29
C ILE A 124 -2.34 10.45 15.60
N ILE A 125 -1.57 9.45 16.04
CA ILE A 125 -0.77 9.54 17.27
C ILE A 125 0.22 10.70 17.16
N VAL A 126 0.97 10.79 16.05
CA VAL A 126 1.95 11.87 15.82
C VAL A 126 1.27 13.24 15.86
N LEU A 127 0.14 13.40 15.17
CA LEU A 127 -0.59 14.67 15.17
C LEU A 127 -1.06 15.07 16.58
N SER A 128 -1.59 14.12 17.36
CA SER A 128 -2.08 14.38 18.72
C SER A 128 -0.99 14.73 19.75
N VAL A 129 0.27 14.38 19.46
CA VAL A 129 1.41 14.69 20.34
C VAL A 129 2.00 16.06 20.01
N ILE A 130 1.94 16.47 18.74
CA ILE A 130 2.55 17.72 18.26
C ILE A 130 1.59 18.91 18.41
N PHE A 131 0.28 18.70 18.26
CA PHE A 131 -0.76 19.74 18.25
C PHE A 131 -1.87 19.44 19.27
#